data_AF-A0A7X7MT31-F1
#
_entry.id   AF-A0A7X7MT31-F1
#
_cell.length_a   1.000
_cell.length_b   1.000
_cell.length_c   1.000
_cell.angle_alpha   90.00
_cell.angle_beta   90.00
_cell.angle_gamma   90.00
#
_symmetry.space_group_name_H-M   'P 1'
#
loop_
_entity.id
_entity.type
_entity.pdbx_description
1 polymer ?
#
loop_
_entity_poly.entity_id
_entity_poly.type
_entity_poly.pdbx_seq_one_letter_code
_entity_poly.pdbx_strand_id
1 'polypeptide(L)'
;MSCSANSNALPFKALEGRMNERTRNLQGFLDERSEKEVADLASVMNELARSIREMLDQEEDPQMQLGLRDATDLERSQREIDLGGLRARLEEIPQELARETAHLRDRYRDRKLRLFPVAVTFLIPPRAAAEPDRGARQ
;
A
#
# COMPACT_ATOMS: atom_id res chain seq x y z
N MET A 1 14.93 -56.89 -9.11
CA MET A 1 15.61 -55.60 -9.35
C MET A 1 14.56 -54.51 -9.27
N SER A 2 14.84 -53.49 -8.46
CA SER A 2 13.90 -52.51 -7.91
C SER A 2 13.36 -51.56 -8.98
N CYS A 3 12.03 -51.47 -9.09
CA CYS A 3 11.37 -50.31 -9.68
C CYS A 3 10.36 -49.78 -8.66
N SER A 4 10.87 -49.16 -7.60
CA SER A 4 10.08 -48.36 -6.66
C SER A 4 10.72 -46.99 -6.59
N ALA A 5 10.51 -46.20 -7.64
CA ALA A 5 10.87 -44.80 -7.64
C ALA A 5 9.72 -44.03 -8.31
N ASN A 6 9.25 -42.98 -7.64
CA ASN A 6 8.38 -41.91 -8.14
C ASN A 6 6.86 -41.95 -7.93
N SER A 7 6.35 -42.50 -6.83
CA SER A 7 4.98 -42.17 -6.36
C SER A 7 4.92 -40.90 -5.50
N ASN A 8 6.02 -40.50 -4.85
CA ASN A 8 6.03 -39.36 -3.90
C ASN A 8 6.32 -37.98 -4.53
N ALA A 9 6.73 -37.90 -5.80
CA ALA A 9 7.18 -36.65 -6.44
C ALA A 9 6.03 -35.74 -6.92
N LEU A 10 4.88 -36.32 -7.28
CA LEU A 10 3.70 -35.59 -7.76
C LEU A 10 2.99 -34.74 -6.68
N PRO A 11 2.73 -35.25 -5.45
CA PRO A 11 2.06 -34.46 -4.42
C PRO A 11 2.94 -33.30 -3.91
N PHE A 12 4.26 -33.48 -3.86
CA PHE A 12 5.18 -32.42 -3.45
C PHE A 12 5.21 -31.27 -4.47
N LYS A 13 5.32 -31.58 -5.76
CA LYS A 13 5.20 -30.55 -6.83
C LYS A 13 3.87 -29.81 -6.82
N ALA A 14 2.76 -30.52 -6.55
CA ALA A 14 1.43 -29.90 -6.45
C ALA A 14 1.27 -29.01 -5.20
N LEU A 15 2.03 -29.27 -4.13
CA LEU A 15 2.09 -28.41 -2.95
C LEU A 15 2.95 -27.17 -3.21
N GLU A 16 4.13 -27.33 -3.80
CA GLU A 16 5.00 -26.22 -4.21
C GLU A 16 4.28 -25.26 -5.16
N GLY A 17 3.57 -25.79 -6.15
CA GLY A 17 2.78 -24.99 -7.09
C GLY A 17 1.75 -24.10 -6.39
N ARG A 18 0.98 -24.67 -5.44
CA ARG A 18 -0.02 -23.92 -4.66
C ARG A 18 0.60 -22.92 -3.69
N MET A 19 1.75 -23.24 -3.09
CA MET A 19 2.49 -22.28 -2.25
C MET A 19 2.96 -21.09 -3.09
N ASN A 20 3.54 -21.34 -4.26
CA ASN A 20 4.02 -20.28 -5.15
C ASN A 20 2.86 -19.42 -5.66
N GLU A 21 1.74 -20.03 -6.03
CA GLU A 21 0.53 -19.32 -6.46
C GLU A 21 -0.04 -18.44 -5.35
N ARG A 22 -0.21 -18.97 -4.13
CA ARG A 22 -0.65 -18.18 -2.98
C ARG A 22 0.29 -17.02 -2.65
N THR A 23 1.60 -17.28 -2.70
CA THR A 23 2.61 -16.26 -2.41
C THR A 23 2.55 -15.14 -3.44
N ARG A 24 2.43 -15.49 -4.73
CA ARG A 24 2.30 -14.51 -5.82
C ARG A 24 1.02 -13.69 -5.69
N ASN A 25 -0.12 -14.32 -5.42
CA ASN A 25 -1.39 -13.61 -5.27
C ASN A 25 -1.37 -12.65 -4.08
N LEU A 26 -0.77 -13.08 -2.96
CA LEU A 26 -0.62 -12.23 -1.78
C LEU A 26 0.35 -11.07 -2.02
N GLN A 27 1.46 -11.32 -2.72
CA GLN A 27 2.39 -10.25 -3.11
C GLN A 27 1.68 -9.20 -3.97
N GLY A 28 0.95 -9.65 -5.00
CA GLY A 28 0.18 -8.74 -5.87
C GLY A 28 -0.84 -7.90 -5.09
N PHE A 29 -1.55 -8.51 -4.13
CA PHE A 29 -2.49 -7.77 -3.27
C PHE A 29 -1.80 -6.72 -2.38
N LEU A 30 -0.63 -7.05 -1.84
CA LEU A 30 0.16 -6.10 -1.04
C LEU A 30 0.72 -4.96 -1.89
N ASP A 31 1.14 -5.25 -3.11
CA ASP A 31 1.64 -4.25 -4.05
C ASP A 31 0.52 -3.29 -4.47
N GLU A 32 -0.65 -3.81 -4.86
CA GLU A 32 -1.83 -2.99 -5.19
C GLU A 32 -2.25 -2.11 -4.02
N ARG A 33 -2.24 -2.66 -2.80
CA ARG A 33 -2.53 -1.89 -1.59
C ARG A 33 -1.49 -0.80 -1.34
N SER A 34 -0.21 -1.09 -1.54
CA SER A 34 0.86 -0.11 -1.42
C SER A 34 0.67 1.04 -2.40
N GLU A 35 0.34 0.74 -3.66
CA GLU A 35 0.12 1.76 -4.69
C GLU A 35 -1.07 2.64 -4.35
N LYS A 36 -2.17 2.03 -3.86
CA LYS A 36 -3.34 2.78 -3.43
C LYS A 36 -3.04 3.73 -2.27
N GLU A 37 -2.33 3.27 -1.24
CA GLU A 37 -2.00 4.12 -0.10
C GLU A 37 -1.03 5.26 -0.49
N VAL A 38 -0.11 5.02 -1.44
CA VAL A 38 0.74 6.09 -2.02
C VAL A 38 -0.11 7.12 -2.78
N ALA A 39 -1.09 6.65 -3.58
CA ALA A 39 -1.97 7.54 -4.35
C ALA A 39 -2.85 8.38 -3.43
N ASP A 40 -3.43 7.78 -2.38
CA ASP A 40 -4.24 8.48 -1.38
C ASP A 40 -3.41 9.56 -0.66
N LEU A 41 -2.19 9.22 -0.23
CA LEU A 41 -1.28 10.17 0.39
C LEU A 41 -0.94 11.34 -0.56
N ALA A 42 -0.59 11.04 -1.81
CA ALA A 42 -0.30 12.05 -2.81
C ALA A 42 -1.52 12.96 -3.07
N SER A 43 -2.73 12.41 -3.07
CA SER A 43 -3.96 13.19 -3.23
C SER A 43 -4.12 14.21 -2.11
N VAL A 44 -4.00 13.77 -0.84
CA VAL A 44 -4.13 14.66 0.33
C VAL A 44 -3.06 15.75 0.33
N MET A 45 -1.80 15.39 0.05
CA MET A 45 -0.70 16.36 -0.01
C MET A 45 -0.89 17.39 -1.13
N ASN A 46 -1.39 16.96 -2.29
CA ASN A 46 -1.69 17.86 -3.41
C ASN A 46 -2.88 18.78 -3.11
N GLU A 47 -3.90 18.29 -2.43
CA GLU A 47 -5.04 19.10 -1.97
C GLU A 47 -4.58 20.18 -0.99
N LEU A 48 -3.73 19.83 -0.02
CA LEU A 48 -3.10 20.79 0.89
C LEU A 48 -2.30 21.85 0.11
N ALA A 49 -1.43 21.42 -0.81
CA ALA A 49 -0.63 22.34 -1.62
C ALA A 49 -1.51 23.28 -2.45
N ARG A 50 -2.62 22.79 -3.00
CA ARG A 50 -3.59 23.60 -3.73
C ARG A 50 -4.27 24.63 -2.83
N SER A 51 -4.74 24.22 -1.66
CA SER A 51 -5.37 25.14 -0.70
C SER A 51 -4.41 26.25 -0.26
N ILE A 52 -3.13 25.92 -0.03
CA ILE A 52 -2.12 26.92 0.31
C ILE A 52 -1.91 27.91 -0.85
N ARG A 53 -1.83 27.44 -2.10
CA ARG A 53 -1.71 28.33 -3.27
C ARG A 53 -2.90 29.26 -3.41
N GLU A 54 -4.11 28.73 -3.29
CA GLU A 54 -5.33 29.54 -3.39
C GLU A 54 -5.37 30.61 -2.29
N MET A 55 -4.90 30.29 -1.08
CA MET A 55 -4.79 31.25 0.01
C MET A 55 -3.74 32.33 -0.30
N LEU A 56 -2.56 31.96 -0.79
CA LEU A 56 -1.52 32.91 -1.20
C LEU A 56 -2.01 33.84 -2.33
N ASP A 57 -2.69 33.30 -3.33
CA ASP A 57 -3.23 34.06 -4.47
C ASP A 57 -4.32 35.06 -4.01
N GLN A 58 -5.20 34.65 -3.08
CA GLN A 58 -6.21 35.53 -2.49
C GLN A 58 -5.58 36.66 -1.66
N GLU A 59 -4.52 36.36 -0.92
CA GLU A 59 -3.83 37.34 -0.09
C GLU A 59 -3.03 38.36 -0.94
N GLU A 60 -2.59 37.97 -2.14
CA GLU A 60 -1.93 38.83 -3.12
C GLU A 60 -2.93 39.67 -3.96
N ASP A 61 -4.24 39.41 -3.87
CA ASP A 61 -5.27 40.15 -4.61
C ASP A 61 -5.25 41.66 -4.26
N PRO A 62 -5.10 42.57 -5.25
CA PRO A 62 -5.14 44.01 -5.05
C PRO A 62 -6.38 44.50 -4.28
N GLN A 63 -7.54 43.84 -4.43
CA GLN A 63 -8.77 44.20 -3.73
C GLN A 63 -8.68 43.91 -2.23
N MET A 64 -8.05 42.80 -1.84
CA MET A 64 -7.79 42.47 -0.44
C MET A 64 -6.73 43.41 0.16
N GLN A 65 -5.73 43.82 -0.63
CA GLN A 65 -4.73 44.81 -0.20
C GLN A 65 -5.34 46.19 0.09
N LEU A 66 -6.43 46.59 -0.59
CA LEU A 66 -7.12 47.85 -0.34
C LEU A 66 -7.77 47.91 1.05
N GLY A 67 -8.32 46.79 1.54
CA GLY A 67 -8.86 46.67 2.90
C GLY A 67 -7.78 46.73 3.99
N LEU A 68 -6.52 46.52 3.61
CA LEU A 68 -5.37 46.53 4.52
C LEU A 68 -4.71 47.90 4.69
N ARG A 69 -5.21 48.94 4.02
CA ARG A 69 -4.64 50.30 4.11
C ARG A 69 -4.65 50.85 5.54
N ASP A 70 -5.62 50.43 6.35
CA ASP A 70 -5.78 50.84 7.75
C ASP A 70 -5.05 49.91 8.73
N ALA A 71 -4.37 48.86 8.26
CA ALA A 71 -3.61 47.94 9.11
C ALA A 71 -2.32 48.58 9.63
N THR A 72 -2.01 48.27 10.89
CA THR A 72 -0.80 48.71 11.60
C THR A 72 0.46 48.04 11.05
N ASP A 73 1.63 48.62 11.31
CA ASP A 73 2.92 48.04 10.89
C ASP A 73 3.16 46.65 11.51
N LEU A 74 2.66 46.42 12.73
CA LEU A 74 2.76 45.12 13.39
C LEU A 74 1.94 44.05 12.67
N GLU A 75 0.70 44.36 12.30
CA GLU A 75 -0.18 43.44 11.57
C GLU A 75 0.38 43.10 10.19
N ARG A 76 0.99 44.09 9.51
CA ARG A 76 1.68 43.87 8.21
C ARG A 76 2.88 42.94 8.36
N SER A 77 3.71 43.16 9.39
CA SER A 77 4.87 42.30 9.66
C SER A 77 4.45 40.87 10.00
N GLN A 78 3.40 40.68 10.80
CA GLN A 78 2.91 39.34 11.14
C GLN A 78 2.41 38.62 9.89
N ARG A 79 1.66 39.32 9.02
CA ARG A 79 1.18 38.78 7.76
C ARG A 79 2.32 38.33 6.84
N GLU A 80 3.37 39.15 6.69
CA GLU A 80 4.54 38.81 5.88
C GLU A 80 5.22 37.52 6.38
N ILE A 81 5.31 37.36 7.71
CA ILE A 81 5.85 36.15 8.34
C ILE A 81 4.95 34.94 8.04
N ASP A 82 3.64 35.09 8.19
CA ASP A 82 2.67 34.01 7.95
C ASP A 82 2.70 33.55 6.48
N LEU A 83 2.71 34.50 5.53
CA LEU A 83 2.85 34.22 4.10
C LEU A 83 4.20 33.56 3.78
N GLY A 84 5.28 34.01 4.43
CA GLY A 84 6.59 33.39 4.33
C GLY A 84 6.58 31.93 4.81
N GLY A 85 5.90 31.64 5.91
CA GLY A 85 5.71 30.29 6.43
C GLY A 85 4.91 29.39 5.50
N LEU A 86 3.83 29.92 4.90
CA LEU A 86 3.03 29.20 3.91
C LEU A 86 3.82 28.86 2.64
N ARG A 87 4.62 29.81 2.13
CA ARG A 87 5.51 29.59 0.98
C ARG A 87 6.57 28.53 1.28
N ALA A 88 7.22 28.62 2.45
CA ALA A 88 8.19 27.61 2.88
C ALA A 88 7.56 26.22 2.98
N ARG A 89 6.36 26.11 3.56
CA ARG A 89 5.64 24.84 3.66
C ARG A 89 5.34 24.24 2.28
N LEU A 90 4.97 25.07 1.31
CA LEU A 90 4.69 24.64 -0.06
C LEU A 90 5.93 24.05 -0.75
N GLU A 91 7.11 24.59 -0.48
CA GLU A 91 8.39 24.08 -0.99
C GLU A 91 8.80 22.74 -0.33
N GLU A 92 8.41 22.51 0.92
CA GLU A 92 8.73 21.30 1.67
C GLU A 92 7.86 20.08 1.30
N ILE A 93 6.56 20.31 1.01
CA ILE A 93 5.58 19.24 0.75
C ILE A 93 6.07 18.20 -0.29
N PRO A 94 6.66 18.56 -1.45
CA PRO A 94 7.15 17.58 -2.42
C PRO A 94 8.24 16.66 -1.87
N GLN A 95 9.15 17.20 -1.05
CA GLN A 95 10.23 16.42 -0.44
C GLN A 95 9.70 15.48 0.63
N GLU A 96 8.74 15.94 1.43
CA GLU A 96 8.04 15.12 2.42
C GLU A 96 7.28 13.97 1.75
N LEU A 97 6.50 14.26 0.71
CA LEU A 97 5.78 13.25 -0.06
C LEU A 97 6.72 12.17 -0.61
N ALA A 98 7.89 12.56 -1.13
CA ALA A 98 8.89 11.61 -1.63
C ALA A 98 9.43 10.70 -0.51
N ARG A 99 9.77 11.28 0.65
CA ARG A 99 10.26 10.53 1.82
C ARG A 99 9.20 9.56 2.35
N GLU A 100 7.97 10.02 2.50
CA GLU A 100 6.88 9.20 3.01
C GLU A 100 6.50 8.09 2.03
N THR A 101 6.45 8.39 0.73
CA THR A 101 6.22 7.37 -0.32
C THR A 101 7.30 6.29 -0.28
N ALA A 102 8.56 6.66 -0.10
CA ALA A 102 9.67 5.71 0.02
C ALA A 102 9.53 4.82 1.26
N HIS A 103 9.21 5.41 2.41
CA HIS A 103 8.99 4.69 3.66
C HIS A 103 7.77 3.74 3.56
N LEU A 104 6.70 4.17 2.89
CA LEU A 104 5.51 3.34 2.68
C LEU A 104 5.83 2.12 1.81
N ARG A 105 6.54 2.33 0.69
CA ARG A 105 6.98 1.24 -0.19
C ARG A 105 7.91 0.25 0.53
N ASP A 106 8.82 0.75 1.35
CA ASP A 106 9.70 -0.10 2.16
C ASP A 106 8.92 -0.95 3.17
N ARG A 107 7.91 -0.35 3.82
CA ARG A 107 7.02 -1.07 4.74
C ARG A 107 6.26 -2.22 4.10
N TYR A 108 5.85 -2.08 2.84
CA TYR A 108 5.20 -3.16 2.09
C TYR A 108 6.21 -4.22 1.60
N ARG A 109 7.47 -3.83 1.38
CA ARG A 109 8.57 -4.73 1.02
C ARG A 109 9.06 -5.57 2.21
N ASP A 110 9.06 -5.04 3.42
CA ASP A 110 9.62 -5.69 4.62
C ASP A 110 8.62 -6.53 5.44
N ARG A 111 7.44 -6.86 4.87
CA ARG A 111 6.46 -7.72 5.56
C ARG A 111 6.94 -9.17 5.56
N LYS A 112 7.41 -9.64 6.73
CA LYS A 112 7.66 -11.08 6.98
C LYS A 112 6.41 -11.91 6.73
N LEU A 113 6.32 -12.49 5.53
CA LEU A 113 5.30 -13.41 5.10
C LEU A 113 5.35 -14.67 5.98
N ARG A 114 4.48 -14.75 6.99
CA ARG A 114 4.20 -16.01 7.69
C ARG A 114 3.29 -16.85 6.80
N LEU A 115 3.87 -17.46 5.77
CA LEU A 115 3.17 -18.43 4.94
C LEU A 115 2.91 -19.68 5.79
N PHE A 116 1.68 -19.80 6.27
CA PHE A 116 1.16 -21.07 6.76
C PHE A 116 0.75 -21.93 5.55
N PRO A 117 1.23 -23.17 5.53
CA PRO A 117 0.29 -24.26 5.37
C PRO A 117 0.42 -25.24 6.54
N VAL A 118 -0.68 -25.43 7.29
CA VAL A 118 -0.92 -26.71 7.98
C VAL A 118 -1.31 -27.70 6.88
N ALA A 119 -0.33 -28.34 6.24
CA ALA A 119 -0.61 -29.45 5.35
C ALA A 119 -0.74 -30.72 6.21
N VAL A 120 -1.97 -31.21 6.39
CA VAL A 120 -2.20 -32.53 6.98
C VAL A 120 -1.97 -33.56 5.88
N THR A 121 -0.89 -34.33 5.98
CA THR A 121 -0.66 -35.48 5.09
C THR A 121 -1.42 -36.67 5.67
N PHE A 122 -2.52 -37.08 5.02
CA PHE A 122 -3.23 -38.31 5.39
C PHE A 122 -2.58 -39.51 4.70
N LEU A 123 -2.04 -40.44 5.49
CA LEU A 123 -1.62 -41.75 5.00
C LEU A 123 -2.84 -42.67 4.97
N ILE A 124 -3.39 -42.93 3.79
CA ILE A 124 -4.50 -43.86 3.62
C ILE A 124 -3.92 -45.26 3.34
N PRO A 125 -4.27 -46.29 4.15
CA PRO A 125 -3.87 -47.66 3.85
C PRO A 125 -4.45 -48.10 2.49
N PRO A 126 -3.73 -48.89 1.68
CA PRO A 126 -4.19 -49.30 0.35
C PRO A 126 -5.55 -50.04 0.38
N ARG A 127 -5.89 -50.71 1.50
CA ARG A 127 -7.20 -51.36 1.70
C ARG A 127 -8.38 -50.39 1.84
N ALA A 128 -8.13 -49.14 2.22
CA ALA A 128 -9.16 -48.11 2.33
C ALA A 128 -9.28 -47.22 1.08
N ALA A 129 -8.28 -47.27 0.18
CA ALA A 129 -8.32 -46.58 -1.11
C ALA A 129 -9.04 -47.39 -2.20
N ALA A 130 -9.19 -48.70 -2.00
CA ALA A 130 -9.85 -49.61 -2.92
C ALA A 130 -11.32 -49.81 -2.53
N GLU A 131 -12.16 -48.86 -2.98
CA GLU A 131 -13.55 -49.00 -3.46
C GLU A 131 -14.35 -47.73 -3.12
N PRO A 132 -14.70 -46.90 -4.10
CA PRO A 132 -15.86 -46.03 -3.94
C PRO A 132 -17.10 -46.93 -4.05
N ASP A 133 -17.74 -47.20 -2.91
CA ASP A 133 -19.07 -47.79 -2.87
C ASP A 133 -20.01 -46.95 -3.75
N ARG A 134 -20.34 -47.46 -4.94
CA ARG A 134 -21.45 -46.95 -5.75
C ARG A 134 -22.73 -47.43 -5.09
N GLY A 135 -23.07 -46.79 -3.97
CA GLY A 135 -24.36 -46.94 -3.32
C GLY A 135 -25.47 -46.58 -4.29
N ALA A 136 -26.21 -47.60 -4.71
CA ALA A 136 -27.45 -47.50 -5.44
C ALA A 136 -28.38 -46.48 -4.76
N ARG A 137 -28.80 -45.47 -5.51
CA ARG A 137 -30.06 -44.76 -5.24
C ARG A 137 -31.08 -45.28 -6.25
N GLN A 138 -31.99 -46.11 -5.74
CA GLN A 138 -33.37 -46.14 -6.22
C GLN A 138 -34.02 -44.78 -5.95
#